data_AF-A0A4Q6BMZ4-F1
#
_entry.id   AF-A0A4Q6BMZ4-F1
#
_cell.length_a   1.000
_cell.length_b   1.000
_cell.length_c   1.000
_cell.angle_alpha   90.00
_cell.angle_beta   90.00
_cell.angle_gamma   90.00
#
_symmetry.space_group_name_H-M   'P 1'
#
loop_
_entity.id
_entity.type
_entity.pdbx_description
1 polymer ?
#
loop_
_entity_poly.entity_id
_entity_poly.type
_entity_poly.pdbx_seq_one_letter_code
_entity_poly.pdbx_strand_id
1 'polypeptide(L)' 'MHRQISMAPWPVPGGLSFVVYVDGQRVIACVSAEMLQTHFGATNPGDATLARTFYAHAGRLQDAAVRQYRKQPAQPLHL' A
#
# COMPACT_ATOMS: atom_id res chain seq x y z
N MET A 1 15.96 -9.63 -15.84
CA MET A 1 15.84 -8.47 -14.94
C MET A 1 14.48 -7.82 -15.16
N HIS A 2 13.45 -8.22 -14.41
CA HIS A 2 12.16 -7.54 -14.48
C HIS A 2 12.29 -6.21 -13.74
N ARG A 3 12.30 -5.09 -14.47
CA ARG A 3 12.14 -3.75 -13.89
C ARG A 3 10.77 -3.73 -13.22
N GLN A 4 10.74 -3.85 -11.90
CA GLN A 4 9.57 -3.58 -11.10
C GLN A 4 9.28 -2.08 -11.29
N ILE A 5 8.30 -1.76 -12.15
CA ILE A 5 7.77 -0.40 -12.25
C ILE A 5 7.09 -0.17 -10.92
N SER A 6 7.82 0.39 -9.95
CA SER A 6 7.24 0.89 -8.72
C SER A 6 6.38 2.09 -9.10
N MET A 7 5.10 1.83 -9.38
CA MET A 7 4.12 2.90 -9.47
C MET A 7 4.01 3.53 -8.09
N ALA A 8 4.24 4.84 -8.02
CA ALA A 8 4.03 5.62 -6.80
C ALA A 8 2.62 5.38 -6.24
N PRO A 9 2.43 5.39 -4.91
CA PRO A 9 1.09 5.40 -4.34
C PRO A 9 0.36 6.67 -4.79
N TRP A 10 -0.97 6.61 -4.88
CA TRP A 10 -1.80 7.77 -5.15
C TRP A 10 -2.83 7.96 -4.02
N PRO A 11 -3.19 9.22 -3.71
CA PRO A 11 -4.16 9.50 -2.66
C PRO A 11 -5.56 9.00 -3.07
N VAL A 12 -6.27 8.48 -2.09
CA VAL A 12 -7.68 8.09 -2.17
C VAL A 12 -8.40 8.55 -0.89
N PRO A 13 -9.74 8.65 -0.89
CA PRO A 13 -10.46 8.99 0.34
C PRO A 13 -10.07 8.05 1.49
N GLY A 14 -9.52 8.62 2.56
CA GLY A 14 -9.13 7.89 3.76
C GLY A 14 -7.78 7.16 3.70
N GLY A 15 -6.94 7.35 2.68
CA GLY A 15 -5.61 6.72 2.64
C GLY A 15 -4.87 6.83 1.31
N LEU A 16 -4.08 5.79 1.01
CA LEU A 16 -3.31 5.68 -0.24
C LEU A 16 -3.62 4.36 -0.94
N SER A 17 -3.71 4.39 -2.26
CA SER A 17 -3.73 3.20 -3.09
C SER A 17 -2.38 2.99 -3.77
N PHE A 18 -2.02 1.73 -4.00
CA PHE A 18 -0.78 1.35 -4.66
C PHE A 18 -0.94 0.03 -5.41
N VAL A 19 -0.04 -0.23 -6.35
CA VAL A 19 -0.01 -1.49 -7.10
C VAL A 19 0.94 -2.48 -6.44
N VAL A 20 0.49 -3.71 -6.28
CA VAL A 20 1.35 -4.87 -5.98
C VAL A 20 1.13 -5.94 -7.05
N TYR A 21 2.18 -6.70 -7.37
CA TYR A 21 2.07 -7.85 -8.26
C TYR A 21 2.11 -9.14 -7.43
N VAL A 22 1.06 -9.94 -7.53
CA VAL A 22 0.96 -11.24 -6.84
C VAL A 22 0.86 -12.33 -7.89
N ASP A 23 1.87 -13.20 -7.96
CA ASP A 23 1.89 -14.34 -8.90
C ASP A 23 1.64 -13.93 -10.37
N GLY A 24 2.18 -12.77 -10.77
CA GLY A 24 2.00 -12.18 -12.09
C GLY A 24 0.73 -11.35 -12.29
N GLN A 25 -0.22 -11.40 -11.34
CA GLN A 25 -1.44 -10.58 -11.36
C GLN A 25 -1.19 -9.20 -10.78
N ARG A 26 -1.67 -8.16 -11.47
CA ARG A 26 -1.67 -6.78 -10.96
C ARG A 26 -2.84 -6.60 -9.98
N VAL A 27 -2.54 -6.25 -8.74
CA VAL A 27 -3.53 -6.04 -7.68
C VAL A 27 -3.44 -4.59 -7.19
N ILE A 28 -4.60 -3.95 -7.04
CA ILE A 28 -4.71 -2.63 -6.40
C ILE A 28 -4.95 -2.85 -4.92
N ALA A 29 -4.01 -2.41 -4.09
CA ALA A 29 -4.12 -2.41 -2.64
C ALA A 29 -4.36 -0.98 -2.14
N CYS A 30 -5.12 -0.87 -1.05
CA CYS A 30 -5.43 0.37 -0.36
C CYS A 30 -4.94 0.24 1.07
N VAL A 31 -4.12 1.18 1.53
CA VAL A 31 -3.73 1.31 2.93
C VAL A 31 -4.42 2.54 3.52
N SER A 32 -5.10 2.36 4.65
CA SER A 32 -5.78 3.47 5.32
C SER A 32 -4.79 4.44 5.97
N ALA A 33 -5.17 5.72 6.05
CA ALA A 33 -4.43 6.73 6.80
C ALA A 33 -4.35 6.36 8.29
N GLU A 34 -5.38 5.72 8.84
CA GLU A 34 -5.39 5.21 10.21
C GLU A 34 -4.33 4.12 10.41
N MET A 35 -4.21 3.15 9.50
CA MET A 35 -3.16 2.13 9.58
C MET A 35 -1.77 2.76 9.51
N LEU A 36 -1.57 3.74 8.61
CA LEU A 36 -0.30 4.48 8.49
C LEU A 36 0.02 5.28 9.76
N GLN A 37 -0.98 5.81 10.45
CA GLN A 37 -0.80 6.49 11.74
C GLN A 37 -0.45 5.50 12.85
N THR A 38 -1.30 4.50 13.07
CA THR A 38 -1.23 3.61 14.23
C THR A 38 -0.04 2.65 14.16
N HIS A 39 0.30 2.13 12.98
CA HIS A 39 1.36 1.12 12.83
C HIS A 39 2.69 1.67 12.36
N PHE A 40 2.69 2.87 11.76
CA PHE A 40 3.87 3.43 11.10
C PHE A 40 4.15 4.89 11.50
N GLY A 41 3.39 5.46 12.45
CA GLY A 41 3.69 6.75 13.06
C GLY A 41 3.54 7.94 12.13
N ALA A 42 2.68 7.87 11.11
CA ALA A 42 2.38 9.00 10.22
C ALA A 42 1.74 10.17 10.99
N THR A 43 2.55 11.01 11.64
CA THR A 43 2.06 12.06 12.54
C THR A 43 1.54 13.24 11.72
N ASN A 44 0.27 13.62 11.92
CA ASN A 44 -0.41 14.73 11.23
C ASN A 44 -0.49 14.57 9.68
N PRO A 45 -1.39 13.72 9.17
CA PRO A 45 -1.34 13.25 7.79
C PRO A 45 -1.95 14.25 6.79
N GLY A 46 -1.10 15.11 6.22
CA GLY A 46 -1.31 15.55 4.84
C GLY A 46 -0.85 14.46 3.87
N ASP A 47 -1.30 14.52 2.60
CA ASP A 47 -0.94 13.55 1.55
C ASP A 47 0.58 13.30 1.46
N ALA A 48 1.39 14.35 1.65
CA ALA A 48 2.85 14.27 1.64
C ALA A 48 3.42 13.43 2.80
N THR A 49 2.84 13.53 4.00
CA THR A 49 3.27 12.73 5.16
C THR A 49 2.90 11.27 4.95
N LEU A 50 1.68 10.98 4.51
CA LEU A 50 1.23 9.63 4.20
C LEU A 50 2.12 8.97 3.14
N ALA A 51 2.44 9.71 2.06
CA ALA A 51 3.32 9.20 1.01
C ALA A 51 4.73 8.90 1.54
N ARG A 52 5.30 9.78 2.38
CA ARG A 52 6.61 9.53 3.02
C ARG A 52 6.58 8.29 3.90
N THR A 53 5.56 8.13 4.75
CA THR A 53 5.38 6.94 5.59
C THR A 53 5.23 5.69 4.72
N PHE A 54 4.44 5.76 3.66
CA PHE A 54 4.31 4.67 2.71
C PHE A 54 5.67 4.27 2.14
N TYR A 55 6.44 5.22 1.62
CA TYR A 55 7.75 4.92 1.02
C TYR A 55 8.73 4.33 2.04
N ALA A 56 8.73 4.81 3.28
CA ALA A 56 9.57 4.27 4.36
C ALA A 56 9.23 2.81 4.70
N HIS A 57 8.01 2.35 4.38
CA HIS A 57 7.51 1.01 4.74
C HIS A 57 6.97 0.21 3.55
N ALA A 58 7.30 0.61 2.32
CA ALA A 58 6.71 0.06 1.10
C ALA A 58 6.88 -1.46 0.99
N GLY A 59 8.05 -1.99 1.37
CA GLY A 59 8.29 -3.44 1.38
C GLY A 59 7.34 -4.18 2.34
N ARG A 60 7.15 -3.67 3.57
CA ARG A 60 6.26 -4.28 4.56
C ARG A 60 4.79 -4.25 4.12
N LEU A 61 4.38 -3.16 3.47
CA LEU A 61 3.03 -2.99 2.93
C LEU A 61 2.78 -3.91 1.72
N GLN A 62 3.76 -4.05 0.82
CA GLN A 62 3.69 -5.00 -0.28
C GLN A 62 3.60 -6.44 0.23
N ASP A 63 4.42 -6.82 1.21
CA ASP A 63 4.35 -8.15 1.80
C ASP A 63 3.00 -8.42 2.49
N ALA A 64 2.45 -7.41 3.17
CA ALA A 64 1.12 -7.50 3.78
C ALA A 64 0.04 -7.72 2.70
N ALA A 65 0.09 -6.95 1.60
CA ALA A 65 -0.82 -7.09 0.48
C ALA A 65 -0.72 -8.48 -0.19
N VAL A 66 0.50 -8.98 -0.44
CA VAL A 66 0.71 -10.33 -1.00
C VAL A 66 0.10 -11.40 -0.08
N ARG A 67 0.40 -11.33 1.22
CA ARG A 67 -0.13 -12.29 2.21
C ARG A 67 -1.64 -12.25 2.30
N GLN A 68 -2.24 -11.05 2.29
CA GLN A 68 -3.68 -10.91 2.42
C GLN A 68 -4.41 -11.34 1.15
N TYR A 69 -3.90 -10.96 -0.03
CA TYR A 69 -4.48 -11.40 -1.31
C TYR A 69 -4.47 -12.91 -1.46
N ARG A 70 -3.38 -13.59 -1.06
CA ARG A 70 -3.31 -15.06 -1.09
C ARG A 70 -4.28 -15.75 -0.13
N LYS A 71 -4.68 -15.09 0.96
CA LYS A 71 -5.68 -15.61 1.91
C LYS A 71 -7.11 -15.34 1.42
N GLN A 72 -7.33 -14.13 0.92
CA GLN A 72 -8.64 -13.66 0.46
C GLN A 72 -8.42 -12.74 -0.76
N PRO A 73 -8.53 -13.30 -1.97
CA PRO A 73 -8.42 -12.50 -3.20
C PRO A 73 -9.56 -11.49 -3.28
N ALA A 74 -9.24 -10.19 -3.30
CA ALA A 74 -10.20 -9.10 -3.39
C ALA A 74 -9.63 -7.95 -4.21
N GLN A 75 -10.52 -7.17 -4.84
CA GLN A 75 -10.17 -5.93 -5.54
C GLN A 75 -11.22 -4.85 -5.27
N PRO A 76 -10.85 -3.67 -4.71
CA PRO A 76 -9.52 -3.38 -4.14
C PRO A 76 -9.22 -4.22 -2.88
N LEU A 77 -7.94 -4.50 -2.66
CA LEU A 77 -7.47 -5.18 -1.44
C LEU A 77 -7.23 -4.15 -0.34
N HIS A 78 -7.92 -4.26 0.79
CA HIS A 78 -7.79 -3.31 1.90
C HIS A 78 -6.81 -3.82 2.95
N LEU A 79 -5.81 -3.01 3.28
CA LEU A 79 -4.86 -3.20 4.38
C LEU A 79 -5.24 -2.40 5.62
#